data_AF-A0A9N8E6N8-F1
#
_entry.id   AF-A0A9N8E6N8-F1
#
_cell.length_a   1.000
_cell.length_b   1.000
_cell.length_c   1.000
_cell.angle_alpha   90.00
_cell.angle_beta   90.00
_cell.angle_gamma   90.00
#
_symmetry.space_group_name_H-M   'P 1'
#
loop_
_entity.id
_entity.type
_entity.pdbx_description
1 polymer ?
#
loop_
_entity_poly.entity_id
_entity_poly.type
_entity_poly.pdbx_seq_one_letter_code
_entity_poly.pdbx_strand_id
1 'polypeptide(L)'
;MPTPMPVPSESPTTDTIVSGREELLAALASTLYGPTSPYGPIETWDISRVDNLYRVFSTQEGTTSFDAANFDEDISGWDTSSVTSFVETFSGAQTINQNLAGWDVSNADPGGFVGTFAGANSFNGDVSTWDISGATSLERMFQGAAFFDRDLSNWDVRPNSTSLFLDGTPKYQMQKACVICLKRPPNSTKTLLGGMFKK
;
A
#
# COMPACT_ATOMS: atom_id res chain seq x y z
N MET A 1 15.99 -44.70 23.70
CA MET A 1 16.24 -43.25 23.55
C MET A 1 14.91 -42.55 23.67
N PRO A 2 14.74 -41.53 24.53
CA PRO A 2 13.49 -40.78 24.56
C PRO A 2 13.40 -39.91 23.29
N THR A 3 12.23 -39.91 22.65
CA THR A 3 11.92 -39.01 21.53
C THR A 3 12.01 -37.55 21.97
N PRO A 4 12.51 -36.63 21.13
CA PRO A 4 12.47 -35.22 21.46
C PRO A 4 11.01 -34.78 21.57
N MET A 5 10.65 -34.11 22.67
CA MET A 5 9.35 -33.45 22.77
C MET A 5 9.25 -32.37 21.69
N PRO A 6 8.07 -32.14 21.08
CA PRO A 6 7.90 -31.01 20.19
C PRO A 6 8.18 -29.74 20.99
N VAL A 7 9.15 -28.95 20.52
CA VAL A 7 9.40 -27.61 21.03
C VAL A 7 8.10 -26.83 20.80
N PRO A 8 7.48 -26.23 21.82
CA PRO A 8 6.37 -25.32 21.58
C PRO A 8 6.89 -24.21 20.66
N SER A 9 6.27 -24.08 19.49
CA SER A 9 6.40 -22.87 18.67
C SER A 9 5.68 -21.75 19.42
N GLU A 10 6.31 -21.22 20.47
CA GLU A 10 5.91 -19.93 21.02
C GLU A 10 6.25 -18.89 19.95
N SER A 11 5.21 -18.43 19.24
CA SER A 11 5.25 -17.18 18.50
C SER A 11 5.78 -16.10 19.44
N PRO A 12 6.68 -15.20 18.99
CA PRO A 12 7.23 -14.17 19.87
C PRO A 12 6.11 -13.21 20.28
N THR A 13 5.59 -13.37 21.49
CA THR A 13 4.64 -12.45 22.11
C THR A 13 5.37 -11.26 22.68
N THR A 14 5.66 -10.29 21.82
CA THR A 14 5.66 -8.87 22.19
C THR A 14 5.07 -8.13 21.01
N ASP A 15 3.75 -8.26 20.80
CA ASP A 15 3.02 -7.36 19.90
C ASP A 15 3.18 -5.96 20.47
N THR A 16 4.11 -5.17 19.91
CA THR A 16 4.20 -3.77 20.26
C THR A 16 2.99 -3.09 19.63
N ILE A 17 1.99 -2.79 20.46
CA ILE A 17 0.77 -2.12 20.03
C ILE A 17 1.09 -0.65 19.75
N VAL A 18 1.00 -0.25 18.49
CA VAL A 18 1.08 1.15 18.06
C VAL A 18 -0.35 1.67 17.92
N SER A 19 -0.77 2.51 18.87
CA SER A 19 -2.19 2.86 19.07
C SER A 19 -2.66 4.07 18.27
N GLY A 20 -1.83 4.64 17.39
CA GLY A 20 -2.22 5.73 16.50
C GLY A 20 -1.09 6.30 15.65
N ARG A 21 -1.44 7.17 14.69
CA ARG A 21 -0.51 7.77 13.72
C ARG A 21 0.71 8.45 14.36
N GLU A 22 0.49 9.24 15.40
CA GLU A 22 1.59 9.98 16.05
C GLU A 22 2.57 9.04 16.78
N GLU A 23 2.05 7.97 17.38
CA GLU A 23 2.87 6.93 17.98
C GLU A 23 3.66 6.18 16.90
N LEU A 24 3.03 5.87 15.77
CA LEU A 24 3.69 5.26 14.62
C LEU A 24 4.84 6.14 14.10
N LEU A 25 4.61 7.44 13.93
CA LEU A 25 5.64 8.38 13.51
C LEU A 25 6.78 8.47 14.53
N ALA A 26 6.47 8.48 15.83
CA ALA A 26 7.47 8.49 16.89
C ALA A 26 8.29 7.19 16.91
N ALA A 27 7.64 6.04 16.66
CA ALA A 27 8.30 4.75 16.55
C ALA A 27 9.26 4.70 15.36
N LEU A 28 8.82 5.14 14.17
CA LEU A 28 9.65 5.24 12.97
C LEU A 28 10.81 6.23 13.14
N ALA A 29 10.57 7.37 13.80
CA ALA A 29 11.59 8.36 14.09
C ALA A 29 12.70 7.87 15.03
N SER A 30 12.46 6.80 15.79
CA SER A 30 13.49 6.23 16.67
C SER A 30 14.67 5.65 15.87
N THR A 31 14.52 5.39 14.56
CA THR A 31 15.58 4.94 13.63
C THR A 31 16.37 3.70 14.06
N LEU A 32 15.85 2.96 15.03
CA LEU A 32 16.35 1.66 15.43
C LEU A 32 15.35 0.63 14.90
N TYR A 33 15.56 0.10 13.69
CA TYR A 33 14.73 -0.98 13.14
C TYR A 33 15.27 -2.37 13.56
N GLY A 34 15.87 -2.44 14.75
CA GLY A 34 16.60 -3.62 15.24
C GLY A 34 16.34 -3.91 16.72
N PRO A 35 17.04 -4.88 17.32
CA PRO A 35 16.78 -5.39 18.68
C PRO A 35 16.97 -4.34 19.80
N THR A 36 17.50 -3.16 19.49
CA THR A 36 17.63 -2.03 20.41
C THR A 36 16.47 -1.05 20.34
N SER A 37 15.51 -1.27 19.43
CA SER A 37 14.28 -0.50 19.33
C SER A 37 13.40 -0.73 20.55
N PRO A 38 12.83 0.31 21.15
CA PRO A 38 11.78 0.12 22.16
C PRO A 38 10.51 -0.53 21.58
N TYR A 39 10.38 -0.56 20.24
CA TYR A 39 9.23 -1.17 19.55
C TYR A 39 9.52 -2.56 18.97
N GLY A 40 10.76 -3.03 19.05
CA GLY A 40 11.19 -4.26 18.37
C GLY A 40 11.27 -4.14 16.84
N PRO A 41 11.46 -5.27 16.13
CA PRO A 41 11.49 -5.32 14.67
C PRO A 41 10.16 -4.83 14.06
N ILE A 42 10.24 -4.03 13.00
CA ILE A 42 9.08 -3.32 12.42
C ILE A 42 8.00 -4.26 11.86
N GLU A 43 8.41 -5.44 11.40
CA GLU A 43 7.52 -6.49 10.91
C GLU A 43 6.62 -7.08 12.02
N THR A 44 6.96 -6.84 13.29
CA THR A 44 6.20 -7.33 14.46
C THR A 44 5.26 -6.29 15.06
N TRP A 45 5.21 -5.07 14.51
CA TRP A 45 4.39 -4.01 15.07
C TRP A 45 2.89 -4.27 14.82
N ASP A 46 2.11 -4.24 15.89
CA ASP A 46 0.65 -4.27 15.80
C ASP A 46 0.13 -2.84 15.56
N ILE A 47 -0.21 -2.55 14.31
CA ILE A 47 -0.80 -1.27 13.90
C ILE A 47 -2.33 -1.35 13.73
N SER A 48 -3.00 -2.41 14.21
CA SER A 48 -4.44 -2.64 14.03
C SER A 48 -5.33 -1.52 14.60
N ARG A 49 -4.76 -0.61 15.39
CA ARG A 49 -5.42 0.55 15.99
C ARG A 49 -5.11 1.87 15.27
N VAL A 50 -4.20 1.86 14.31
CA VAL A 50 -3.88 3.03 13.48
C VAL A 50 -4.96 3.18 12.42
N ASP A 51 -5.64 4.32 12.41
CA ASP A 51 -6.70 4.63 11.45
C ASP A 51 -6.23 5.53 10.30
N ASN A 52 -5.01 6.06 10.38
CA ASN A 52 -4.54 7.09 9.46
C ASN A 52 -3.05 6.96 9.15
N LEU A 53 -2.73 6.64 7.90
CA LEU A 53 -1.36 6.57 7.36
C LEU A 53 -1.00 7.78 6.51
N TYR A 54 -1.73 8.90 6.65
CA TYR A 54 -1.46 10.13 5.91
C TYR A 54 0.01 10.54 6.03
N ARG A 55 0.69 10.44 4.90
CA ARG A 55 2.09 10.83 4.70
C ARG A 55 3.09 10.21 5.68
N VAL A 56 2.78 9.03 6.24
CA VAL A 56 3.66 8.39 7.24
C VAL A 56 5.07 8.12 6.69
N PHE A 57 5.22 7.76 5.42
CA PHE A 57 6.50 7.52 4.73
C PHE A 57 6.72 8.50 3.55
N SER A 58 6.19 9.72 3.65
CA SER A 58 6.35 10.73 2.59
C SER A 58 7.69 11.47 2.71
N THR A 59 8.34 11.74 1.59
CA THR A 59 9.58 12.55 1.51
C THR A 59 9.33 14.03 1.27
N GLN A 60 8.07 14.46 1.19
CA GLN A 60 7.75 15.87 1.08
C GLN A 60 8.30 16.65 2.29
N GLU A 61 8.82 17.85 2.05
CA GLU A 61 9.53 18.62 3.08
C GLU A 61 8.69 18.81 4.35
N GLY A 62 9.32 18.59 5.51
CA GLY A 62 8.71 18.78 6.82
C GLY A 62 7.71 17.70 7.25
N THR A 63 7.64 16.57 6.52
CA THR A 63 6.64 15.53 6.80
C THR A 63 7.10 14.49 7.83
N THR A 64 8.31 13.94 7.67
CA THR A 64 8.84 12.88 8.53
C THR A 64 10.21 13.28 9.08
N SER A 65 10.56 12.77 10.25
CA SER A 65 11.88 12.97 10.88
C SER A 65 12.84 11.81 10.65
N PHE A 66 12.49 10.86 9.80
CA PHE A 66 13.28 9.69 9.43
C PHE A 66 13.50 9.63 7.91
N ASP A 67 14.46 8.83 7.45
CA ASP A 67 14.80 8.71 6.02
C ASP A 67 13.76 7.89 5.24
N ALA A 68 12.62 8.50 4.96
CA ALA A 68 11.54 7.88 4.18
C ALA A 68 11.91 7.63 2.71
N ALA A 69 12.95 8.30 2.18
CA ALA A 69 13.40 8.07 0.81
C ALA A 69 14.03 6.68 0.64
N ASN A 70 14.75 6.23 1.66
CA ASN A 70 15.45 4.95 1.70
C ASN A 70 14.73 3.86 2.51
N PHE A 71 13.46 4.08 2.86
CA PHE A 71 12.66 3.11 3.59
C PHE A 71 12.19 1.96 2.69
N ASP A 72 12.60 0.72 3.02
CA ASP A 72 12.17 -0.51 2.35
C ASP A 72 12.12 -1.71 3.33
N GLU A 73 11.82 -1.44 4.61
CA GLU A 73 11.66 -2.50 5.62
C GLU A 73 10.37 -3.31 5.39
N ASP A 74 10.32 -4.55 5.88
CA ASP A 74 9.17 -5.42 5.71
C ASP A 74 7.98 -4.96 6.57
N ILE A 75 6.96 -4.47 5.89
CA ILE A 75 5.66 -4.05 6.44
C ILE A 75 4.50 -4.85 5.84
N SER A 76 4.80 -5.95 5.15
CA SER A 76 3.80 -6.76 4.43
C SER A 76 2.79 -7.44 5.36
N GLY A 77 3.19 -7.67 6.63
CA GLY A 77 2.38 -8.31 7.67
C GLY A 77 1.53 -7.36 8.52
N TRP A 78 1.58 -6.04 8.29
CA TRP A 78 0.80 -5.07 9.05
C TRP A 78 -0.71 -5.22 8.82
N ASP A 79 -1.48 -5.22 9.92
CA ASP A 79 -2.95 -5.16 9.85
C ASP A 79 -3.42 -3.72 9.60
N THR A 80 -3.80 -3.43 8.36
CA THR A 80 -4.30 -2.11 7.95
C THR A 80 -5.82 -2.00 7.95
N SER A 81 -6.56 -3.00 8.46
CA SER A 81 -8.03 -3.05 8.36
C SER A 81 -8.75 -1.88 9.04
N SER A 82 -8.11 -1.22 10.02
CA SER A 82 -8.61 -0.01 10.66
C SER A 82 -8.28 1.29 9.92
N VAL A 83 -7.36 1.27 8.95
CA VAL A 83 -6.87 2.47 8.26
C VAL A 83 -7.93 3.01 7.29
N THR A 84 -8.31 4.27 7.45
CA THR A 84 -9.22 4.97 6.54
C THR A 84 -8.50 5.89 5.55
N SER A 85 -7.25 6.28 5.82
CA SER A 85 -6.48 7.18 4.95
C SER A 85 -5.09 6.64 4.64
N PHE A 86 -4.83 6.39 3.35
CA PHE A 86 -3.53 6.06 2.75
C PHE A 86 -2.98 7.22 1.91
N VAL A 87 -3.50 8.42 2.15
CA VAL A 87 -3.19 9.59 1.33
C VAL A 87 -1.70 9.90 1.44
N GLU A 88 -1.03 9.91 0.30
CA GLU A 88 0.39 10.23 0.17
C GLU A 88 1.31 9.41 1.10
N THR A 89 0.88 8.23 1.57
CA THR A 89 1.63 7.42 2.56
C THR A 89 3.07 7.18 2.13
N PHE A 90 3.33 6.84 0.86
CA PHE A 90 4.67 6.60 0.30
C PHE A 90 5.06 7.67 -0.74
N SER A 91 4.48 8.87 -0.64
CA SER A 91 4.76 9.95 -1.60
C SER A 91 6.25 10.28 -1.62
N GLY A 92 6.92 10.00 -2.73
CA GLY A 92 8.33 10.26 -2.97
C GLY A 92 9.29 9.31 -2.26
N ALA A 93 8.80 8.22 -1.63
CA ALA A 93 9.64 7.16 -1.09
C ALA A 93 10.35 6.44 -2.24
N GLN A 94 11.65 6.69 -2.43
CA GLN A 94 12.34 6.35 -3.67
C GLN A 94 12.64 4.85 -3.81
N THR A 95 12.78 4.16 -2.68
CA THR A 95 13.26 2.77 -2.61
C THR A 95 12.19 1.74 -2.30
N ILE A 96 11.03 2.15 -1.76
CA ILE A 96 9.95 1.24 -1.38
C ILE A 96 9.57 0.31 -2.53
N ASN A 97 9.59 -1.01 -2.28
CA ASN A 97 9.20 -2.02 -3.26
C ASN A 97 8.56 -3.27 -2.61
N GLN A 98 7.99 -3.10 -1.43
CA GLN A 98 7.40 -4.18 -0.64
C GLN A 98 6.15 -4.78 -1.30
N ASN A 99 5.93 -6.07 -1.07
CA ASN A 99 4.66 -6.72 -1.42
C ASN A 99 3.59 -6.31 -0.40
N LEU A 100 2.58 -5.56 -0.84
CA LEU A 100 1.52 -5.02 0.01
C LEU A 100 0.17 -5.71 -0.25
N ALA A 101 0.18 -6.88 -0.89
CA ALA A 101 -1.05 -7.62 -1.19
C ALA A 101 -1.79 -8.10 0.06
N GLY A 102 -1.11 -8.18 1.21
CA GLY A 102 -1.69 -8.53 2.51
C GLY A 102 -2.43 -7.39 3.22
N TRP A 103 -2.27 -6.14 2.76
CA TRP A 103 -2.94 -4.99 3.37
C TRP A 103 -4.44 -5.00 3.05
N ASP A 104 -5.27 -4.92 4.09
CA ASP A 104 -6.69 -4.65 3.95
C ASP A 104 -6.90 -3.13 3.82
N VAL A 105 -7.38 -2.71 2.64
CA VAL A 105 -7.67 -1.30 2.33
C VAL A 105 -9.16 -1.03 2.15
N SER A 106 -10.02 -2.02 2.43
CA SER A 106 -11.45 -1.96 2.13
C SER A 106 -12.21 -0.93 2.98
N ASN A 107 -11.63 -0.51 4.11
CA ASN A 107 -12.15 0.53 5.00
C ASN A 107 -11.70 1.95 4.64
N ALA A 108 -10.93 2.12 3.56
CA ALA A 108 -10.43 3.43 3.13
C ALA A 108 -11.58 4.38 2.74
N ASP A 109 -11.42 5.65 3.13
CA ASP A 109 -12.32 6.73 2.72
C ASP A 109 -12.34 6.87 1.19
N PRO A 110 -13.40 7.42 0.59
CA PRO A 110 -13.50 7.57 -0.86
C PRO A 110 -12.36 8.38 -1.51
N GLY A 111 -11.64 9.21 -0.75
CA GLY A 111 -10.44 9.94 -1.19
C GLY A 111 -9.14 9.44 -0.56
N GLY A 112 -9.16 8.26 0.07
CA GLY A 112 -8.08 7.74 0.90
C GLY A 112 -6.81 7.33 0.16
N PHE A 113 -6.80 7.31 -1.18
CA PHE A 113 -5.68 6.80 -1.99
C PHE A 113 -4.96 7.88 -2.80
N VAL A 114 -5.30 9.16 -2.57
CA VAL A 114 -4.70 10.26 -3.33
C VAL A 114 -3.19 10.26 -3.11
N GLY A 115 -2.44 10.16 -4.21
CA GLY A 115 -0.99 10.24 -4.20
C GLY A 115 -0.25 9.16 -3.40
N THR A 116 -0.87 8.03 -3.04
CA THR A 116 -0.27 7.02 -2.13
C THR A 116 1.17 6.63 -2.53
N PHE A 117 1.45 6.47 -3.82
CA PHE A 117 2.76 6.15 -4.38
C PHE A 117 3.27 7.24 -5.34
N ALA A 118 2.78 8.48 -5.21
CA ALA A 118 3.21 9.58 -6.07
C ALA A 118 4.74 9.79 -5.94
N GLY A 119 5.49 9.66 -7.03
CA GLY A 119 6.94 9.80 -7.05
C GLY A 119 7.71 8.64 -6.41
N ALA A 120 7.04 7.55 -6.02
CA ALA A 120 7.69 6.34 -5.51
C ALA A 120 8.36 5.58 -6.65
N ASN A 121 9.53 6.07 -7.09
CA ASN A 121 10.12 5.72 -8.38
C ASN A 121 10.29 4.22 -8.58
N SER A 122 10.87 3.54 -7.58
CA SER A 122 11.20 2.10 -7.63
C SER A 122 10.01 1.18 -7.33
N PHE A 123 8.86 1.72 -6.95
CA PHE A 123 7.74 0.90 -6.51
C PHE A 123 7.21 0.01 -7.63
N ASN A 124 7.30 -1.29 -7.42
CA ASN A 124 6.66 -2.33 -8.21
C ASN A 124 6.16 -3.45 -7.29
N GLY A 125 5.78 -3.12 -6.06
CA GLY A 125 5.16 -4.02 -5.10
C GLY A 125 3.79 -4.52 -5.60
N ASP A 126 3.37 -5.69 -5.14
CA ASP A 126 2.03 -6.20 -5.47
C ASP A 126 0.96 -5.50 -4.61
N VAL A 127 -0.07 -5.00 -5.29
CA VAL A 127 -1.26 -4.34 -4.73
C VAL A 127 -2.53 -4.84 -5.43
N SER A 128 -2.42 -5.91 -6.22
CA SER A 128 -3.49 -6.41 -7.10
C SER A 128 -4.72 -6.94 -6.35
N THR A 129 -4.59 -7.19 -5.04
CA THR A 129 -5.64 -7.69 -4.14
C THR A 129 -6.45 -6.58 -3.47
N TRP A 130 -6.01 -5.33 -3.56
CA TRP A 130 -6.66 -4.21 -2.88
C TRP A 130 -8.11 -4.01 -3.37
N ASP A 131 -9.07 -4.00 -2.43
CA ASP A 131 -10.45 -3.62 -2.72
C ASP A 131 -10.60 -2.10 -2.65
N ILE A 132 -10.54 -1.48 -3.82
CA ILE A 132 -10.68 -0.02 -4.00
C ILE A 132 -12.09 0.38 -4.48
N SER A 133 -13.09 -0.51 -4.41
CA SER A 133 -14.44 -0.25 -4.95
C SER A 133 -15.19 0.91 -4.26
N GLY A 134 -14.78 1.25 -3.05
CA GLY A 134 -15.21 2.43 -2.30
C GLY A 134 -14.59 3.75 -2.77
N ALA A 135 -13.48 3.70 -3.50
CA ALA A 135 -12.72 4.89 -3.91
C ALA A 135 -13.47 5.69 -5.00
N THR A 136 -13.45 7.01 -4.82
CA THR A 136 -13.96 8.02 -5.76
C THR A 136 -12.86 8.92 -6.31
N SER A 137 -11.69 8.94 -5.67
CA SER A 137 -10.50 9.62 -6.16
C SER A 137 -9.30 8.71 -6.00
N LEU A 138 -8.60 8.46 -7.10
CA LEU A 138 -7.31 7.78 -7.16
C LEU A 138 -6.26 8.74 -7.74
N GLU A 139 -6.51 10.04 -7.61
CA GLU A 139 -5.70 11.10 -8.21
C GLU A 139 -4.23 10.93 -7.82
N ARG A 140 -3.34 10.95 -8.82
CA ARG A 140 -1.87 10.88 -8.63
C ARG A 140 -1.37 9.63 -7.91
N MET A 141 -2.20 8.62 -7.67
CA MET A 141 -1.83 7.46 -6.85
C MET A 141 -0.49 6.84 -7.28
N PHE A 142 -0.22 6.78 -8.58
CA PHE A 142 1.03 6.27 -9.15
C PHE A 142 1.78 7.29 -10.03
N GLN A 143 1.45 8.58 -9.92
CA GLN A 143 2.12 9.61 -10.72
C GLN A 143 3.63 9.57 -10.47
N GLY A 144 4.45 9.33 -11.49
CA GLY A 144 5.91 9.27 -11.34
C GLY A 144 6.46 7.99 -10.69
N ALA A 145 5.63 6.96 -10.45
CA ALA A 145 6.07 5.63 -10.05
C ALA A 145 6.63 4.86 -11.27
N ALA A 146 7.81 5.28 -11.73
CA ALA A 146 8.37 4.91 -13.04
C ALA A 146 8.49 3.40 -13.30
N PHE A 147 8.75 2.60 -12.25
CA PHE A 147 8.92 1.16 -12.37
C PHE A 147 7.65 0.34 -12.19
N PHE A 148 6.54 0.96 -11.76
CA PHE A 148 5.28 0.25 -11.51
C PHE A 148 4.75 -0.40 -12.79
N ASP A 149 4.54 -1.73 -12.74
CA ASP A 149 4.06 -2.57 -13.85
C ASP A 149 3.26 -3.78 -13.38
N ARG A 150 2.31 -3.57 -12.47
CA ARG A 150 1.44 -4.64 -11.96
C ARG A 150 0.11 -4.73 -12.70
N ASP A 151 -0.42 -5.95 -12.79
CA ASP A 151 -1.75 -6.21 -13.32
C ASP A 151 -2.81 -5.82 -12.28
N LEU A 152 -3.52 -4.73 -12.57
CA LEU A 152 -4.60 -4.21 -11.73
C LEU A 152 -6.00 -4.61 -12.24
N SER A 153 -6.09 -5.64 -13.10
CA SER A 153 -7.35 -5.94 -13.79
C SER A 153 -8.46 -6.48 -12.90
N ASN A 154 -8.14 -6.76 -11.64
CA ASN A 154 -9.10 -7.12 -10.60
C ASN A 154 -9.67 -5.90 -9.85
N TRP A 155 -9.04 -4.72 -9.96
CA TRP A 155 -9.52 -3.51 -9.31
C TRP A 155 -10.81 -3.02 -9.98
N ASP A 156 -11.87 -2.84 -9.19
CA ASP A 156 -13.11 -2.19 -9.62
C ASP A 156 -13.01 -0.68 -9.37
N VAL A 157 -12.67 0.07 -10.42
CA VAL A 157 -12.52 1.54 -10.36
C VAL A 157 -13.82 2.17 -10.84
N ARG A 158 -14.34 3.15 -10.09
CA ARG A 158 -15.52 3.90 -10.52
C ARG A 158 -15.23 4.72 -11.79
N PRO A 159 -16.19 4.83 -12.74
CA PRO A 159 -16.00 5.59 -13.98
C PRO A 159 -15.58 7.05 -13.83
N ASN A 160 -15.90 7.66 -12.67
CA ASN A 160 -15.61 9.06 -12.37
C ASN A 160 -14.40 9.25 -11.47
N SER A 161 -13.67 8.18 -11.14
CA SER A 161 -12.43 8.31 -10.39
C SER A 161 -11.43 9.12 -11.21
N THR A 162 -10.86 10.15 -10.58
CA THR A 162 -9.77 10.96 -11.13
C THR A 162 -8.60 10.06 -11.56
N SER A 163 -7.83 10.52 -12.55
CA SER A 163 -6.78 9.72 -13.21
C SER A 163 -5.72 9.20 -12.24
N LEU A 164 -5.49 7.89 -12.29
CA LEU A 164 -4.51 7.13 -11.52
C LEU A 164 -3.06 7.60 -11.71
N PHE A 165 -2.71 7.99 -12.95
CA PHE A 165 -1.32 8.23 -13.36
C PHE A 165 -1.03 9.70 -13.68
N LEU A 166 -2.02 10.48 -14.14
CA LEU A 166 -1.92 11.87 -14.65
C LEU A 166 -0.83 12.15 -15.71
N ASP A 167 0.22 11.34 -15.84
CA ASP A 167 1.16 11.37 -16.95
C ASP A 167 0.67 10.43 -18.07
N GLY A 168 0.36 11.01 -19.22
CA GLY A 168 -0.16 10.29 -20.39
C GLY A 168 0.86 9.37 -21.07
N THR A 169 1.78 8.72 -20.33
CA THR A 169 2.80 7.88 -20.95
C THR A 169 2.18 6.56 -21.45
N PRO A 170 2.65 6.03 -22.59
CA PRO A 170 2.10 4.80 -23.18
C PRO A 170 2.18 3.56 -22.26
N LYS A 171 3.14 3.52 -21.31
CA LYS A 171 3.28 2.45 -20.31
C LYS A 171 2.02 2.35 -19.44
N TYR A 172 1.50 3.49 -18.99
CA TYR A 172 0.35 3.56 -18.09
C TYR A 172 -0.99 3.43 -18.81
N GLN A 173 -1.03 3.61 -20.14
CA GLN A 173 -2.21 3.30 -20.97
C GLN A 173 -2.52 1.79 -21.06
N MET A 174 -1.59 0.93 -20.63
CA MET A 174 -1.75 -0.54 -20.64
C MET A 174 -2.10 -1.15 -19.28
N GLN A 175 -2.06 -0.37 -18.21
CA GLN A 175 -2.44 -0.83 -16.87
C GLN A 175 -3.96 -0.86 -16.77
N LYS A 176 -4.46 -2.09 -16.89
CA LYS A 176 -5.89 -2.40 -16.93
C LYS A 176 -6.43 -2.32 -15.51
N ALA A 177 -6.97 -1.20 -15.06
CA ALA A 177 -7.95 -1.23 -13.98
C ALA A 177 -9.35 -1.40 -14.60
N CYS A 178 -10.22 -2.19 -13.99
CA CYS A 178 -11.56 -2.41 -14.52
C CYS A 178 -12.43 -1.17 -14.22
N VAL A 179 -12.68 -0.32 -15.22
CA VAL A 179 -13.48 0.91 -15.05
C VAL A 179 -14.99 0.61 -14.90
N ILE A 180 -15.42 -0.62 -15.21
CA ILE A 180 -16.79 -1.12 -14.97
C ILE A 180 -16.72 -2.64 -14.72
N CYS A 181 -16.56 -3.06 -13.47
CA CYS A 181 -16.77 -4.47 -13.08
C CYS A 181 -18.13 -4.70 -12.42
N LEU A 182 -19.13 -3.87 -12.78
CA LEU A 182 -20.50 -4.00 -12.28
C LEU A 182 -21.18 -5.26 -12.87
N LYS A 183 -21.13 -6.33 -12.05
CA LYS A 183 -22.01 -7.51 -12.02
C LYS A 183 -21.98 -8.43 -13.24
N ARG A 184 -21.23 -9.54 -13.19
CA ARG A 184 -21.53 -10.71 -14.03
C ARG A 184 -21.44 -12.05 -13.29
N PRO A 185 -22.33 -13.02 -13.60
CA PRO A 185 -22.29 -14.38 -13.06
C PRO A 185 -21.00 -15.11 -13.47
N PRO A 186 -20.66 -16.26 -12.84
CA PRO A 186 -19.31 -16.86 -12.86
C PRO A 186 -18.73 -17.32 -14.21
N ASN A 187 -19.39 -17.04 -15.34
CA ASN A 187 -19.14 -17.74 -16.60
C ASN A 187 -19.26 -16.86 -17.86
N SER A 188 -18.71 -15.65 -17.87
CA SER A 188 -18.63 -14.88 -19.13
C SER A 188 -17.30 -14.16 -19.32
N THR A 189 -16.73 -14.37 -20.50
CA THR A 189 -15.39 -13.98 -20.93
C THR A 189 -15.16 -12.46 -20.84
N LYS A 190 -14.04 -12.11 -20.21
CA LYS A 190 -13.46 -10.77 -19.99
C LYS A 190 -13.50 -9.93 -21.28
N THR A 191 -14.40 -8.95 -21.35
CA THR A 191 -14.34 -7.93 -22.40
C THR A 191 -13.51 -6.78 -21.85
N LEU A 192 -12.22 -6.78 -22.18
CA LEU A 192 -11.37 -5.61 -22.00
C LEU A 192 -11.97 -4.46 -22.82
N LEU A 193 -12.06 -3.26 -22.24
CA LEU A 193 -12.23 -2.03 -23.01
C LEU A 193 -10.94 -1.78 -23.79
N GLY A 194 -10.77 -2.55 -24.86
CA GLY A 194 -9.83 -2.31 -25.94
C GLY A 194 -10.52 -1.49 -27.01
N GLY A 195 -10.20 -0.20 -27.05
CA GLY A 195 -10.56 0.74 -28.13
C GLY A 195 -10.40 2.14 -27.57
N MET A 196 -9.51 3.00 -28.05
CA MET A 196 -8.95 3.25 -29.39
C MET A 196 -7.49 3.72 -29.15
N PHE A 197 -6.49 3.45 -29.98
CA PHE A 197 -6.23 4.15 -31.24
C PHE A 197 -5.40 3.29 -32.20
N LYS A 198 -5.75 3.40 -33.49
CA LYS A 198 -5.05 2.82 -34.63
C LYS A 198 -3.72 3.54 -34.87
N LYS A 199 -2.70 2.71 -35.17
CA LYS A 199 -1.39 2.99 -35.79
C LYS A 199 -0.43 3.89 -35.04
#